data_AF-A0A849W9J4-F1
#
_entry.id   AF-A0A849W9J4-F1
#
_cell.length_a   1.000
_cell.length_b   1.000
_cell.length_c   1.000
_cell.angle_alpha   90.00
_cell.angle_beta   90.00
_cell.angle_gamma   90.00
#
_symmetry.space_group_name_H-M   'P 1'
#
loop_
_entity.id
_entity.type
_entity.pdbx_description
1 polymer ?
#
loop_
_entity_poly.entity_id
_entity_poly.type
_entity_poly.pdbx_seq_one_letter_code
_entity_poly.pdbx_strand_id
1 'polypeptide(L)'
;MDDLFLALQSEDPEIQYSASGKIAKMGKNAIPSLISLLDCPNMVTRIRVIHLLEDIGLDESVKSALQKAAEKEQDETVKNLILKVLKKADRFKEWKKRILGEGMKETRLPILHLFLIGVGLFILGRILKIVLMDDYITDFSKTQRLLYILHPLNLSNVWFAGYFVLLLGYLFHKLISKCGISRLVTRLVLLFCLSYSLLWIQSKLYVVRFYDFGELIHCEEFFNFLESLSNTLVYPIQYLERLIHEVLNFFSIPTTSFFIPALFMVLVYDLYTTFLPAQERKSEEYKLPKASKASVKYYLLIYLVFNILEVLCSLPIRNDELLLLSFQPRTVGSDFFLYALLASLCYLIAFIPILILLAKVWNFLKTEPNCISPGKAIGFLFIPIFNIFWLFYMLYSLSKTYNKYRDRYSLPIQAMSKFILFSFALWSISMMIASPAVFYPIRIVFGISFIVHMNNCIKSLSLHANALQ
;
A
#
# COMPACT_ATOMS: atom_id res chain seq x y z
N MET A 1 -27.96 9.86 -35.18
CA MET A 1 -26.53 10.10 -34.85
C MET A 1 -26.30 11.61 -34.80
N ASP A 2 -26.86 12.34 -35.76
CA ASP A 2 -26.80 13.79 -35.85
C ASP A 2 -27.36 14.52 -34.62
N ASP A 3 -28.43 13.98 -34.00
CA ASP A 3 -28.99 14.55 -32.76
C ASP A 3 -27.99 14.64 -31.60
N LEU A 4 -27.02 13.70 -31.51
CA LEU A 4 -25.99 13.75 -30.47
C LEU A 4 -24.98 14.87 -30.73
N PHE A 5 -24.67 15.13 -32.01
CA PHE A 5 -23.75 16.21 -32.39
C PHE A 5 -24.42 17.58 -32.30
N LEU A 6 -25.72 17.66 -32.54
CA LEU A 6 -26.53 18.86 -32.23
C LEU A 6 -26.60 19.09 -30.71
N ALA A 7 -26.78 18.03 -29.92
CA ALA A 7 -26.80 18.12 -28.46
C ALA A 7 -25.46 18.60 -27.86
N LEU A 8 -24.32 18.38 -28.54
CA LEU A 8 -23.04 18.99 -28.15
C LEU A 8 -23.01 20.52 -28.29
N GLN A 9 -23.85 21.08 -29.15
CA GLN A 9 -23.95 22.53 -29.39
C GLN A 9 -25.04 23.19 -28.54
N SER A 10 -25.85 22.40 -27.80
CA SER A 10 -26.89 22.92 -26.90
C SER A 10 -26.31 23.90 -25.89
N GLU A 11 -27.03 24.94 -25.50
CA GLU A 11 -26.57 25.85 -24.42
C GLU A 11 -26.63 25.17 -23.04
N ASP A 12 -27.42 24.10 -22.90
CA ASP A 12 -27.59 23.36 -21.66
C ASP A 12 -26.36 22.47 -21.36
N PRO A 13 -25.60 22.73 -20.27
CA PRO A 13 -24.43 21.95 -19.90
C PRO A 13 -24.72 20.46 -19.66
N GLU A 14 -25.91 20.10 -19.17
CA GLU A 14 -26.29 18.71 -18.90
C GLU A 14 -26.51 17.92 -20.19
N ILE A 15 -27.21 18.54 -21.16
CA ILE A 15 -27.42 17.96 -22.49
C ILE A 15 -26.07 17.77 -23.18
N GLN A 16 -25.20 18.79 -23.16
CA GLN A 16 -23.85 18.70 -23.72
C GLN A 16 -23.02 17.59 -23.07
N TYR A 17 -23.11 17.43 -21.75
CA TYR A 17 -22.37 16.41 -21.00
C TYR A 17 -22.86 15.00 -21.34
N SER A 18 -24.18 14.80 -21.35
CA SER A 18 -24.81 13.52 -21.72
C SER A 18 -24.44 13.12 -23.16
N ALA A 19 -24.46 14.09 -24.08
CA ALA A 19 -24.04 13.90 -25.47
C ALA A 19 -22.56 13.53 -25.57
N SER A 20 -21.67 14.26 -24.88
CA SER A 20 -20.23 13.97 -24.84
C SER A 20 -19.95 12.54 -24.35
N GLY A 21 -20.63 12.10 -23.30
CA GLY A 21 -20.49 10.74 -22.76
C GLY A 21 -20.94 9.66 -23.75
N LYS A 22 -22.04 9.88 -24.48
CA LYS A 22 -22.51 8.95 -25.53
C LYS A 22 -21.56 8.92 -26.72
N ILE A 23 -21.06 10.06 -27.17
CA ILE A 23 -20.12 10.17 -28.29
C ILE A 23 -18.78 9.53 -27.95
N ALA A 24 -18.25 9.73 -26.74
CA ALA A 24 -17.02 9.07 -26.30
C ALA A 24 -17.14 7.53 -26.33
N LYS A 25 -18.33 6.98 -25.99
CA LYS A 25 -18.60 5.54 -26.06
C LYS A 25 -18.64 5.01 -27.50
N MET A 26 -18.95 5.85 -28.49
CA MET A 26 -18.88 5.45 -29.90
C MET A 26 -17.43 5.27 -30.38
N GLY A 27 -16.46 5.84 -29.66
CA GLY A 27 -15.03 5.69 -29.94
C GLY A 27 -14.66 6.22 -31.32
N LYS A 28 -13.88 5.44 -32.08
CA LYS A 28 -13.32 5.86 -33.38
C LYS A 28 -14.38 6.20 -34.43
N ASN A 29 -15.57 5.62 -34.35
CA ASN A 29 -16.64 5.88 -35.31
C ASN A 29 -17.16 7.33 -35.24
N ALA A 30 -16.93 8.03 -34.14
CA ALA A 30 -17.31 9.44 -33.98
C ALA A 30 -16.27 10.42 -34.52
N ILE A 31 -15.05 9.98 -34.84
CA ILE A 31 -13.94 10.87 -35.21
C ILE A 31 -14.27 11.74 -36.44
N PRO A 32 -14.83 11.23 -37.56
CA PRO A 32 -15.11 12.06 -38.72
C PRO A 32 -16.07 13.22 -38.41
N SER A 33 -17.14 12.94 -37.68
CA SER A 33 -18.12 13.94 -37.25
C SER A 33 -17.53 14.94 -36.26
N LEU A 34 -16.69 14.49 -35.31
CA LEU A 34 -15.98 15.40 -34.41
C LEU A 34 -15.00 16.32 -35.14
N ILE A 35 -14.28 15.81 -36.16
CA ILE A 35 -13.38 16.63 -36.96
C ILE A 35 -14.15 17.74 -37.68
N SER A 36 -15.33 17.45 -38.26
CA SER A 36 -16.15 18.50 -38.88
C SER A 36 -16.63 19.58 -37.91
N LEU A 37 -16.76 19.25 -36.63
CA LEU A 37 -17.16 20.20 -35.59
C LEU A 37 -16.02 21.09 -35.09
N LEU A 38 -14.76 20.86 -35.52
CA LEU A 38 -13.67 21.78 -35.22
C LEU A 38 -13.84 23.13 -35.92
N ASP A 39 -14.58 23.19 -37.03
CA ASP A 39 -14.85 24.42 -37.78
C ASP A 39 -16.12 25.16 -37.29
N CYS A 40 -16.77 24.70 -36.21
CA CYS A 40 -17.99 25.35 -35.72
C CYS A 40 -17.70 26.73 -35.10
N PRO A 41 -18.61 27.72 -35.23
CA PRO A 41 -18.38 29.08 -34.72
C PRO A 41 -18.33 29.15 -33.19
N ASN A 42 -18.99 28.22 -32.49
CA ASN A 42 -19.08 28.21 -31.03
C ASN A 42 -17.78 27.69 -30.38
N MET A 43 -17.07 28.60 -29.70
CA MET A 43 -15.82 28.32 -28.98
C MET A 43 -15.94 27.15 -27.98
N VAL A 44 -17.02 27.11 -27.19
CA VAL A 44 -17.24 26.08 -26.17
C VAL A 44 -17.38 24.70 -26.81
N THR A 45 -18.06 24.64 -27.96
CA THR A 45 -18.19 23.41 -28.73
C THR A 45 -16.82 22.94 -29.24
N ARG A 46 -16.00 23.84 -29.81
CA ARG A 46 -14.64 23.50 -30.27
C ARG A 46 -13.77 22.94 -29.14
N ILE A 47 -13.79 23.58 -27.96
CA ILE A 47 -13.05 23.09 -26.77
C ILE A 47 -13.48 21.68 -26.37
N ARG A 48 -14.80 21.42 -26.33
CA ARG A 48 -15.33 20.09 -25.97
C ARG A 48 -14.94 19.04 -27.01
N VAL A 49 -15.02 19.37 -28.29
CA VAL A 49 -14.60 18.49 -29.39
C VAL A 49 -13.12 18.14 -29.27
N ILE A 50 -12.25 19.10 -28.95
CA ILE A 50 -10.82 18.86 -28.73
C ILE A 50 -10.61 17.86 -27.58
N HIS A 51 -11.33 18.01 -26.46
CA HIS A 51 -11.26 17.07 -25.35
C HIS A 51 -11.81 15.68 -25.69
N LEU A 52 -12.90 15.60 -26.46
CA LEU A 52 -13.44 14.32 -26.92
C LEU A 52 -12.47 13.59 -27.85
N LEU A 53 -11.83 14.31 -28.77
CA LEU A 53 -10.79 13.75 -29.64
C LEU A 53 -9.58 13.27 -28.83
N GLU A 54 -9.17 14.02 -27.80
CA GLU A 54 -8.13 13.59 -26.86
C GLU A 54 -8.51 12.31 -26.11
N ASP A 55 -9.75 12.21 -25.62
CA ASP A 55 -10.26 11.07 -24.86
C ASP A 55 -10.45 9.81 -25.72
N ILE A 56 -10.89 9.96 -26.99
CA ILE A 56 -11.04 8.85 -27.95
C ILE A 56 -9.67 8.35 -28.43
N GLY A 57 -8.72 9.25 -28.64
CA GLY A 57 -7.35 8.93 -29.02
C GLY A 57 -6.86 9.73 -30.24
N LEU A 58 -5.59 10.12 -30.20
CA LEU A 58 -4.94 11.00 -31.18
C LEU A 58 -4.11 10.19 -32.18
N ASP A 59 -4.78 9.52 -33.12
CA ASP A 59 -4.10 8.95 -34.28
C ASP A 59 -3.61 10.04 -35.25
N GLU A 60 -2.87 9.64 -36.29
CA GLU A 60 -2.30 10.59 -37.24
C GLU A 60 -3.37 11.40 -38.00
N SER A 61 -4.57 10.84 -38.21
CA SER A 61 -5.69 11.56 -38.83
C SER A 61 -6.19 12.68 -37.92
N VAL A 62 -6.42 12.37 -36.64
CA VAL A 62 -6.85 13.37 -35.64
C VAL A 62 -5.77 14.44 -35.43
N LYS A 63 -4.49 14.05 -35.38
CA LYS A 63 -3.38 15.00 -35.27
C LYS A 63 -3.33 15.97 -36.44
N SER A 64 -3.44 15.47 -37.67
CA SER A 64 -3.45 16.31 -38.88
C SER A 64 -4.64 17.28 -38.87
N ALA A 65 -5.82 16.82 -38.47
CA ALA A 65 -7.00 17.67 -38.35
C ALA A 65 -6.81 18.77 -37.28
N LEU A 66 -6.26 18.43 -36.12
CA LEU A 66 -5.95 19.39 -35.06
C LEU A 66 -4.88 20.40 -35.48
N GLN A 67 -3.84 19.98 -36.21
CA GLN A 67 -2.83 20.91 -36.75
C GLN A 67 -3.46 21.93 -37.71
N LYS A 68 -4.28 21.46 -38.66
CA LYS A 68 -5.03 22.34 -39.57
C LYS A 68 -5.98 23.29 -38.83
N ALA A 69 -6.64 22.81 -37.77
CA ALA A 69 -7.50 23.64 -36.94
C ALA A 69 -6.69 24.73 -36.19
N ALA A 70 -5.52 24.39 -35.64
CA ALA A 70 -4.66 25.35 -34.94
C ALA A 70 -4.11 26.46 -35.84
N GLU A 71 -3.89 26.18 -37.12
CA GLU A 71 -3.45 27.17 -38.12
C GLU A 71 -4.54 28.21 -38.45
N LYS A 72 -5.81 27.78 -38.44
CA LYS A 72 -6.97 28.63 -38.77
C LYS A 72 -7.61 29.27 -37.53
N GLU A 73 -7.34 28.77 -36.34
CA GLU A 73 -7.98 29.22 -35.11
C GLU A 73 -7.56 30.65 -34.75
N GLN A 74 -8.55 31.51 -34.58
CA GLN A 74 -8.38 32.91 -34.18
C GLN A 74 -8.41 33.07 -32.66
N ASP A 75 -9.16 32.21 -31.95
CA ASP A 75 -9.23 32.26 -30.50
C ASP A 75 -7.97 31.65 -29.86
N GLU A 76 -7.22 32.50 -29.15
CA GLU A 76 -5.94 32.13 -28.54
C GLU A 76 -6.11 31.03 -27.46
N THR A 77 -7.26 30.95 -26.79
CA THR A 77 -7.53 29.91 -25.79
C THR A 77 -7.70 28.55 -26.45
N VAL A 78 -8.49 28.48 -27.53
CA VAL A 78 -8.70 27.24 -28.29
C VAL A 78 -7.40 26.80 -28.95
N LYS A 79 -6.65 27.73 -29.56
CA LYS A 79 -5.35 27.45 -30.18
C LYS A 79 -4.34 26.87 -29.18
N ASN A 80 -4.21 27.47 -28.00
CA ASN A 80 -3.33 26.98 -26.94
C ASN A 80 -3.75 25.59 -26.43
N LEU A 81 -5.06 25.32 -26.35
CA LEU A 81 -5.57 24.00 -25.99
C LEU A 81 -5.17 22.94 -27.04
N ILE A 82 -5.34 23.25 -28.33
CA ILE A 82 -4.94 22.34 -29.41
C ILE A 82 -3.44 22.02 -29.34
N LEU A 83 -2.59 23.04 -29.21
CA LEU A 83 -1.13 22.88 -29.11
C LEU A 83 -0.73 22.04 -27.88
N LYS A 84 -1.43 22.23 -26.75
CA LYS A 84 -1.22 21.43 -25.52
C LYS A 84 -1.55 19.96 -25.75
N VAL A 85 -2.65 19.66 -26.44
CA VAL A 85 -3.09 18.29 -26.77
C VAL A 85 -2.10 17.63 -27.74
N LEU A 86 -1.68 18.32 -28.80
CA LEU A 86 -0.66 17.85 -29.74
C LEU A 86 0.68 17.53 -29.04
N LYS A 87 1.19 18.45 -28.22
CA LYS A 87 2.43 18.26 -27.45
C LYS A 87 2.35 17.08 -26.48
N LYS A 88 1.17 16.77 -25.94
CA LYS A 88 0.95 15.59 -25.09
C LYS A 88 1.01 14.30 -25.94
N ALA A 89 0.43 14.32 -27.14
CA ALA A 89 0.45 13.20 -28.07
C ALA A 89 1.87 12.85 -28.53
N ASP A 90 2.70 13.87 -28.81
CA ASP A 90 4.07 13.64 -29.28
C ASP A 90 4.98 13.13 -28.16
N ARG A 91 4.85 13.67 -26.94
CA ARG A 91 5.52 13.10 -25.75
C ARG A 91 5.15 11.63 -25.53
N PHE A 92 3.90 11.25 -25.78
CA PHE A 92 3.48 9.86 -25.66
C PHE A 92 4.11 8.97 -26.76
N LYS A 93 4.20 9.48 -28.00
CA LYS A 93 4.87 8.79 -29.12
C LYS A 93 6.38 8.62 -28.85
N GLU A 94 7.06 9.66 -28.37
CA GLU A 94 8.46 9.59 -27.93
C GLU A 94 8.66 8.60 -26.79
N TRP A 95 7.81 8.66 -25.76
CA TRP A 95 7.85 7.72 -24.64
C TRP A 95 7.66 6.28 -25.10
N LYS A 96 6.69 6.03 -25.99
CA LYS A 96 6.46 4.72 -26.59
C LYS A 96 7.63 4.27 -27.46
N LYS A 97 8.25 5.17 -28.23
CA LYS A 97 9.47 4.90 -29.04
C LYS A 97 10.67 4.56 -28.13
N ARG A 98 10.86 5.28 -27.03
CA ARG A 98 11.92 4.99 -26.04
C ARG A 98 11.73 3.66 -25.32
N ILE A 99 10.47 3.23 -25.13
CA ILE A 99 10.18 1.94 -24.50
C ILE A 99 10.24 0.77 -25.48
N LEU A 100 9.79 0.96 -26.72
CA LEU A 100 9.65 -0.12 -27.71
C LEU A 100 10.78 -0.18 -28.74
N GLY A 101 11.45 0.94 -29.04
CA GLY A 101 12.48 1.05 -30.08
C GLY A 101 13.92 1.02 -29.53
N GLU A 102 14.12 1.41 -28.29
CA GLU A 102 15.36 1.16 -27.56
C GLU A 102 15.07 0.02 -26.59
N GLY A 103 15.55 -1.18 -26.92
CA GLY A 103 15.50 -2.30 -25.97
C GLY A 103 16.05 -1.84 -24.62
N MET A 104 15.38 -2.23 -23.53
CA MET A 104 15.72 -1.95 -22.13
C MET A 104 17.22 -2.09 -21.81
N LYS A 105 18.02 -1.10 -22.19
CA LYS A 105 19.42 -0.97 -21.86
C LYS A 105 19.56 0.36 -21.14
N GLU A 106 19.75 0.23 -19.83
CA GLU A 106 20.75 0.98 -19.05
C GLU A 106 20.35 1.98 -17.96
N THR A 107 19.14 2.52 -17.81
CA THR A 107 19.01 3.61 -16.79
C THR A 107 17.89 3.52 -15.75
N ARG A 108 16.96 2.55 -15.84
CA ARG A 108 16.02 2.25 -14.73
C ARG A 108 16.02 0.80 -14.28
N LEU A 109 16.73 -0.06 -15.01
CA LEU A 109 17.06 -1.41 -14.60
C LEU A 109 17.87 -1.50 -13.29
N PRO A 110 18.79 -0.59 -12.92
CA PRO A 110 19.67 -0.85 -11.78
C PRO A 110 18.93 -1.01 -10.46
N ILE A 111 17.93 -0.18 -10.17
CA ILE A 111 17.23 -0.24 -8.88
C ILE A 111 16.32 -1.48 -8.81
N LEU A 112 15.60 -1.77 -9.91
CA LEU A 112 14.73 -2.94 -9.96
C LEU A 112 15.54 -4.24 -10.05
N HIS A 113 16.66 -4.26 -10.76
CA HIS A 113 17.59 -5.40 -10.80
C HIS A 113 18.34 -5.56 -9.49
N LEU A 114 18.83 -4.50 -8.86
CA LEU A 114 19.44 -4.60 -7.52
C LEU A 114 18.41 -5.10 -6.49
N PHE A 115 17.15 -4.67 -6.60
CA PHE A 115 16.07 -5.17 -5.77
C PHE A 115 15.76 -6.65 -6.06
N LEU A 116 15.60 -7.04 -7.33
CA LEU A 116 15.33 -8.42 -7.74
C LEU A 116 16.51 -9.36 -7.49
N ILE A 117 17.76 -8.88 -7.61
CA ILE A 117 18.98 -9.59 -7.24
C ILE A 117 19.04 -9.75 -5.72
N GLY A 118 18.72 -8.71 -4.95
CA GLY A 118 18.64 -8.79 -3.49
C GLY A 118 17.58 -9.80 -3.01
N VAL A 119 16.39 -9.78 -3.61
CA VAL A 119 15.32 -10.74 -3.33
C VAL A 119 15.72 -12.15 -3.79
N GLY A 120 16.34 -12.29 -4.97
CA GLY A 120 16.81 -13.56 -5.51
C GLY A 120 17.89 -14.19 -4.64
N LEU A 121 18.88 -13.42 -4.20
CA LEU A 121 19.93 -13.88 -3.27
C LEU A 121 19.37 -14.25 -1.90
N PHE A 122 18.38 -13.51 -1.41
CA PHE A 122 17.70 -13.83 -0.15
C PHE A 122 16.92 -15.15 -0.22
N ILE A 123 16.14 -15.35 -1.30
CA ILE A 123 15.40 -16.60 -1.55
C ILE A 123 16.37 -17.76 -1.77
N LEU A 124 17.42 -17.57 -2.57
CA LEU A 124 18.46 -18.58 -2.81
C LEU A 124 19.16 -18.97 -1.51
N GLY A 125 19.50 -18.01 -0.63
CA GLY A 125 20.07 -18.29 0.68
C GLY A 125 19.14 -19.10 1.60
N ARG A 126 17.82 -18.87 1.51
CA ARG A 126 16.81 -19.68 2.22
C ARG A 126 16.68 -21.09 1.65
N ILE A 127 16.65 -21.23 0.32
CA ILE A 127 16.57 -22.53 -0.36
C ILE A 127 17.85 -23.33 -0.10
N LEU A 128 19.04 -22.74 -0.25
CA LEU A 128 20.30 -23.41 0.07
C LEU A 128 20.32 -23.88 1.53
N LYS A 129 19.82 -23.06 2.46
CA LYS A 129 19.73 -23.46 3.86
C LYS A 129 18.79 -24.65 4.08
N ILE A 130 17.64 -24.71 3.38
CA ILE A 130 16.70 -25.83 3.49
C ILE A 130 17.31 -27.09 2.86
N VAL A 131 17.83 -26.99 1.64
CA VAL A 131 18.43 -28.11 0.89
C VAL A 131 19.66 -28.67 1.60
N LEU A 132 20.55 -27.80 2.10
CA LEU A 132 21.75 -28.23 2.84
C LEU A 132 21.42 -28.74 4.25
N MET A 133 20.27 -28.40 4.82
CA MET A 133 19.86 -28.95 6.11
C MET A 133 19.22 -30.34 5.96
N ASP A 134 18.50 -30.64 4.88
CA ASP A 134 17.91 -31.97 4.68
C ASP A 134 18.95 -33.10 4.56
N ASP A 135 20.08 -32.87 3.86
CA ASP A 135 21.11 -33.89 3.67
C ASP A 135 22.01 -34.13 4.91
N TYR A 136 21.99 -33.23 5.90
CA TYR A 136 22.93 -33.24 7.04
C TYR A 136 22.29 -33.58 8.38
N ILE A 137 20.99 -33.92 8.41
CA ILE A 137 20.28 -34.28 9.65
C ILE A 137 20.71 -35.65 10.21
N THR A 138 21.41 -36.51 9.44
CA THR A 138 21.80 -37.85 9.90
C THR A 138 23.19 -37.94 10.54
N ASP A 139 24.06 -36.92 10.43
CA ASP A 139 25.45 -36.98 10.94
C ASP A 139 25.86 -35.66 11.63
N PHE A 140 25.67 -35.62 12.95
CA PHE A 140 25.90 -34.46 13.83
C PHE A 140 27.30 -33.85 13.68
N SER A 141 28.32 -34.67 13.40
CA SER A 141 29.71 -34.23 13.26
C SER A 141 29.93 -33.39 11.99
N LYS A 142 29.20 -33.70 10.92
CA LYS A 142 29.24 -32.98 9.65
C LYS A 142 28.41 -31.71 9.68
N THR A 143 27.28 -31.72 10.39
CA THR A 143 26.44 -30.54 10.62
C THR A 143 27.22 -29.42 11.31
N GLN A 144 28.06 -29.76 12.31
CA GLN A 144 28.92 -28.77 12.99
C GLN A 144 30.00 -28.18 12.07
N ARG A 145 30.67 -28.99 11.23
CA ARG A 145 31.64 -28.48 10.25
C ARG A 145 30.99 -27.57 9.21
N LEU A 146 29.78 -27.91 8.74
CA LEU A 146 29.03 -27.08 7.80
C LEU A 146 28.58 -25.75 8.42
N LEU A 147 28.14 -25.76 9.69
CA LEU A 147 27.84 -24.56 10.48
C LEU A 147 29.06 -23.64 10.61
N TYR A 148 30.26 -24.21 10.80
CA TYR A 148 31.52 -23.46 10.87
C TYR A 148 31.87 -22.80 9.53
N ILE A 149 31.66 -23.49 8.41
CA ILE A 149 31.92 -22.98 7.04
C ILE A 149 30.89 -21.92 6.63
N LEU A 150 29.64 -22.04 7.05
CA LEU A 150 28.56 -21.09 6.75
C LEU A 150 28.52 -19.89 7.72
N HIS A 151 29.28 -19.91 8.81
CA HIS A 151 29.33 -18.84 9.81
C HIS A 151 29.69 -17.44 9.24
N PRO A 152 30.67 -17.29 8.32
CA PRO A 152 30.98 -16.01 7.69
C PRO A 152 29.83 -15.45 6.84
N LEU A 153 29.05 -16.33 6.18
CA LEU A 153 27.86 -15.96 5.41
C LEU A 153 26.69 -15.52 6.31
N ASN A 154 26.64 -16.04 7.54
CA ASN A 154 25.64 -15.64 8.53
C ASN A 154 25.99 -14.28 9.17
N LEU A 155 27.28 -14.03 9.42
CA LEU A 155 27.80 -12.71 9.84
C LEU A 155 27.59 -11.65 8.76
N SER A 156 27.84 -11.95 7.47
CA SER A 156 27.57 -10.98 6.40
C SER A 156 26.09 -10.60 6.31
N ASN A 157 25.16 -11.52 6.60
CA ASN A 157 23.73 -11.21 6.69
C ASN A 157 23.40 -10.29 7.88
N VAL A 158 24.11 -10.42 9.00
CA VAL A 158 23.97 -9.54 10.18
C VAL A 158 24.44 -8.13 9.89
N TRP A 159 25.62 -8.00 9.29
CA TRP A 159 26.16 -6.70 8.87
C TRP A 159 25.30 -6.04 7.79
N PHE A 160 24.83 -6.82 6.80
CA PHE A 160 23.96 -6.32 5.74
C PHE A 160 22.60 -5.86 6.27
N ALA A 161 21.99 -6.62 7.20
CA ALA A 161 20.75 -6.21 7.85
C ALA A 161 20.93 -4.92 8.68
N GLY A 162 22.03 -4.79 9.43
CA GLY A 162 22.35 -3.58 10.19
C GLY A 162 22.54 -2.35 9.29
N TYR A 163 23.35 -2.46 8.24
CA TYR A 163 23.55 -1.39 7.25
C TYR A 163 22.26 -1.04 6.51
N PHE A 164 21.44 -2.03 6.17
CA PHE A 164 20.17 -1.83 5.49
C PHE A 164 19.15 -1.09 6.38
N VAL A 165 19.08 -1.43 7.68
CA VAL A 165 18.21 -0.73 8.64
C VAL A 165 18.69 0.70 8.89
N LEU A 166 20.00 0.94 8.99
CA LEU A 166 20.57 2.30 9.13
C LEU A 166 20.35 3.15 7.87
N LEU A 167 20.52 2.57 6.68
CA LEU A 167 20.26 3.22 5.40
C LEU A 167 18.77 3.55 5.25
N LEU A 168 17.88 2.61 5.58
CA LEU A 168 16.43 2.84 5.61
C LEU A 168 16.06 3.93 6.61
N GLY A 169 16.63 3.92 7.81
CA GLY A 169 16.43 4.95 8.83
C GLY A 169 16.87 6.35 8.36
N TYR A 170 18.02 6.45 7.70
CA TYR A 170 18.52 7.70 7.11
C TYR A 170 17.63 8.19 5.95
N LEU A 171 17.23 7.30 5.05
CA LEU A 171 16.30 7.62 3.96
C LEU A 171 14.94 8.04 4.51
N PHE A 172 14.44 7.38 5.55
CA PHE A 172 13.22 7.74 6.26
C PHE A 172 13.33 9.11 6.92
N HIS A 173 14.43 9.43 7.59
CA HIS A 173 14.65 10.76 8.17
C HIS A 173 14.58 11.86 7.10
N LYS A 174 15.21 11.62 5.94
CA LYS A 174 15.22 12.54 4.80
C LYS A 174 13.85 12.66 4.10
N LEU A 175 13.05 11.60 4.12
CA LEU A 175 11.67 11.56 3.61
C LEU A 175 10.69 12.26 4.55
N ILE A 176 10.73 11.94 5.85
CA ILE A 176 9.83 12.48 6.87
C ILE A 176 10.08 13.99 7.08
N SER A 177 11.34 14.43 7.07
CA SER A 177 11.69 15.86 7.20
C SER A 177 11.12 16.73 6.08
N LYS A 178 10.88 16.17 4.89
CA LYS A 178 10.22 16.87 3.77
C LYS A 178 8.68 16.92 3.90
N CYS A 179 8.10 16.09 4.76
CA CYS A 179 6.64 15.95 4.89
C CYS A 179 6.03 16.77 6.04
N GLY A 180 6.83 17.58 6.77
CA GLY A 180 6.32 18.40 7.87
C GLY A 180 5.79 17.60 9.08
N ILE A 181 6.06 16.29 9.13
CA ILE A 181 5.71 15.44 10.26
C ILE A 181 6.55 15.85 11.48
N SER A 182 5.94 15.87 12.67
CA SER A 182 6.57 16.42 13.87
C SER A 182 7.90 15.71 14.16
N ARG A 183 8.92 16.48 14.56
CA ARG A 183 10.24 15.96 14.95
C ARG A 183 10.16 14.87 16.00
N LEU A 184 9.08 14.84 16.80
CA LEU A 184 8.81 13.85 17.82
C LEU A 184 8.54 12.46 17.22
N VAL A 185 7.68 12.37 16.19
CA VAL A 185 7.37 11.08 15.53
C VAL A 185 8.62 10.51 14.87
N THR A 186 9.43 11.35 14.22
CA THR A 186 10.71 10.94 13.63
C THR A 186 11.68 10.40 14.68
N ARG A 187 11.78 11.07 15.84
CA ARG A 187 12.65 10.65 16.95
C ARG A 187 12.18 9.34 17.57
N LEU A 188 10.87 9.15 17.74
CA LEU A 188 10.31 7.91 18.28
C LEU A 188 10.53 6.73 17.35
N VAL A 189 10.35 6.91 16.04
CA VAL A 189 10.64 5.86 15.04
C VAL A 189 12.13 5.52 15.02
N LEU A 190 13.02 6.51 15.06
CA LEU A 190 14.47 6.27 15.10
C LEU A 190 14.91 5.57 16.39
N LEU A 191 14.42 6.01 17.56
CA LEU A 191 14.71 5.38 18.84
C LEU A 191 14.23 3.94 18.89
N PHE A 192 13.04 3.65 18.34
CA PHE A 192 12.50 2.30 18.27
C PHE A 192 13.29 1.40 17.31
N CYS A 193 13.65 1.91 16.12
CA CYS A 193 14.49 1.15 15.19
C CYS A 193 15.88 0.86 15.78
N LEU A 194 16.46 1.83 16.50
CA LEU A 194 17.75 1.69 17.16
C LEU A 194 17.68 0.65 18.29
N SER A 195 16.70 0.77 19.19
CA SER A 195 16.54 -0.15 20.32
C SER A 195 16.31 -1.59 19.86
N TYR A 196 15.50 -1.79 18.82
CA TYR A 196 15.24 -3.12 18.27
C TYR A 196 16.46 -3.70 17.55
N SER A 197 17.21 -2.88 16.80
CA SER A 197 18.45 -3.31 16.13
C SER A 197 19.49 -3.76 17.16
N LEU A 198 19.60 -3.03 18.27
CA LEU A 198 20.49 -3.36 19.37
C LEU A 198 20.07 -4.66 20.08
N LEU A 199 18.77 -4.84 20.34
CA LEU A 199 18.24 -6.08 20.93
C LEU A 199 18.52 -7.29 20.01
N TRP A 200 18.37 -7.12 18.70
CA TRP A 200 18.64 -8.16 17.73
C TRP A 200 20.12 -8.53 17.66
N ILE A 201 21.02 -7.53 17.61
CA ILE A 201 22.48 -7.72 17.67
C ILE A 201 22.86 -8.44 18.98
N GLN A 202 22.32 -8.00 20.11
CA GLN A 202 22.55 -8.62 21.42
C GLN A 202 22.13 -10.10 21.42
N SER A 203 20.96 -10.45 20.87
CA SER A 203 20.50 -11.85 20.79
C SER A 203 21.44 -12.74 19.98
N LYS A 204 22.08 -12.21 18.93
CA LYS A 204 23.03 -12.95 18.10
C LYS A 204 24.40 -13.07 18.76
N LEU A 205 24.86 -12.04 19.46
CA LEU A 205 26.12 -12.08 20.19
C LEU A 205 26.06 -12.98 21.42
N TYR A 206 24.91 -13.06 22.10
CA TYR A 206 24.69 -14.03 23.18
C TYR A 206 24.79 -15.48 22.69
N VAL A 207 24.29 -15.78 21.49
CA VAL A 207 24.46 -17.11 20.87
C VAL A 207 25.93 -17.41 20.58
N VAL A 208 26.74 -16.41 20.19
CA VAL A 208 28.18 -16.59 19.95
C VAL A 208 28.96 -16.84 21.25
N ARG A 209 28.60 -16.19 22.36
CA ARG A 209 29.23 -16.38 23.69
C ARG A 209 29.03 -17.78 24.26
N PHE A 210 27.99 -18.50 23.83
CA PHE A 210 27.63 -19.83 24.34
C PHE A 210 28.35 -20.98 23.62
N TYR A 211 28.92 -20.74 22.44
CA TYR A 211 29.86 -21.66 21.82
C TYR A 211 31.24 -21.32 22.37
N ASP A 212 31.81 -22.22 23.16
CA ASP A 212 33.07 -22.05 23.89
C ASP A 212 34.23 -21.81 22.91
N PHE A 213 34.51 -20.55 22.59
CA PHE A 213 35.64 -20.12 21.78
C PHE A 213 36.74 -19.62 22.72
N GLY A 214 37.60 -20.55 23.16
CA GLY A 214 38.61 -20.33 24.19
C GLY A 214 39.72 -19.31 23.94
N GLU A 215 39.66 -18.44 22.92
CA GLU A 215 40.78 -17.52 22.60
C GLU A 215 40.39 -16.10 22.09
N LEU A 216 39.17 -15.61 22.29
CA LEU A 216 38.80 -14.23 21.88
C LEU A 216 38.75 -13.25 23.06
N ILE A 217 39.92 -12.94 23.62
CA ILE A 217 40.11 -11.98 24.73
C ILE A 217 39.76 -10.53 24.35
N HIS A 218 39.66 -10.19 23.06
CA HIS A 218 39.37 -8.81 22.61
C HIS A 218 37.88 -8.42 22.52
N CYS A 219 36.94 -9.28 22.91
CA CYS A 219 35.51 -8.95 22.83
C CYS A 219 34.89 -8.43 24.13
N GLU A 220 35.57 -8.52 25.27
CA GLU A 220 34.99 -8.25 26.59
C GLU A 220 34.55 -6.78 26.77
N GLU A 221 35.35 -5.81 26.30
CA GLU A 221 34.99 -4.39 26.33
C GLU A 221 33.74 -4.07 25.46
N PHE A 222 33.61 -4.73 24.32
CA PHE A 222 32.45 -4.57 23.44
C PHE A 222 31.18 -5.19 24.04
N PHE A 223 31.30 -6.34 24.71
CA PHE A 223 30.19 -6.95 25.46
C PHE A 223 29.74 -6.06 26.63
N ASN A 224 30.67 -5.52 27.40
CA ASN A 224 30.37 -4.59 28.49
C ASN A 224 29.68 -3.31 27.99
N PHE A 225 30.08 -2.80 26.82
CA PHE A 225 29.41 -1.68 26.16
C PHE A 225 27.94 -2.01 25.77
N LEU A 226 27.70 -3.18 25.16
CA LEU A 226 26.35 -3.60 24.77
C LEU A 226 25.44 -3.90 25.96
N GLU A 227 25.99 -4.44 27.05
CA GLU A 227 25.25 -4.69 28.29
C GLU A 227 24.85 -3.37 28.97
N SER A 228 25.75 -2.39 29.03
CA SER A 228 25.46 -1.03 29.51
C SER A 228 24.36 -0.36 28.67
N LEU A 229 24.41 -0.52 27.34
CA LEU A 229 23.42 0.00 26.42
C LEU A 229 22.04 -0.70 26.57
N SER A 230 22.03 -2.03 26.78
CA SER A 230 20.83 -2.83 27.08
C SER A 230 20.14 -2.34 28.35
N ASN A 231 20.91 -2.15 29.44
CA ASN A 231 20.38 -1.66 30.72
C ASN A 231 19.78 -0.25 30.60
N THR A 232 20.32 0.57 29.70
CA THR A 232 19.77 1.91 29.39
C THR A 232 18.44 1.84 28.62
N LEU A 233 18.18 0.74 27.89
CA LEU A 233 16.98 0.53 27.08
C LEU A 233 15.84 -0.21 27.80
N VAL A 234 16.07 -0.74 29.02
CA VAL A 234 15.05 -1.39 29.86
C VAL A 234 13.93 -0.43 30.26
N TYR A 235 14.26 0.82 30.58
CA TYR A 235 13.29 1.85 30.96
C TYR A 235 12.23 2.15 29.86
N PRO A 236 12.62 2.36 28.58
CA PRO A 236 11.69 2.49 27.46
C PRO A 236 10.71 1.32 27.29
N ILE A 237 11.15 0.08 27.58
CA ILE A 237 10.33 -1.13 27.42
C ILE A 237 9.27 -1.20 28.53
N GLN A 238 9.67 -0.98 29.79
CA GLN A 238 8.73 -0.92 30.92
C GLN A 238 7.69 0.21 30.77
N TYR A 239 8.08 1.33 30.17
CA TYR A 239 7.15 2.41 29.83
C TYR A 239 6.11 1.98 28.79
N LEU A 240 6.52 1.19 27.78
CA LEU A 240 5.63 0.67 26.75
C LEU A 240 4.62 -0.35 27.31
N GLU A 241 5.06 -1.24 28.21
CA GLU A 241 4.18 -2.20 28.90
C GLU A 241 3.11 -1.47 29.73
N ARG A 242 3.49 -0.42 30.46
CA ARG A 242 2.56 0.41 31.24
C ARG A 242 1.52 1.08 30.34
N LEU A 243 1.95 1.63 29.19
CA LEU A 243 1.08 2.26 28.21
C LEU A 243 0.06 1.27 27.62
N ILE A 244 0.49 0.04 27.33
CA ILE A 244 -0.41 -1.03 26.84
C ILE A 244 -1.45 -1.37 27.91
N HIS A 245 -1.03 -1.49 29.18
CA HIS A 245 -1.93 -1.77 30.29
C HIS A 245 -2.97 -0.66 30.50
N GLU A 246 -2.56 0.61 30.39
CA GLU A 246 -3.46 1.76 30.46
C GLU A 246 -4.47 1.77 29.30
N VAL A 247 -4.04 1.44 28.07
CA VAL A 247 -4.93 1.34 26.91
C VAL A 247 -5.94 0.21 27.09
N LEU A 248 -5.53 -0.97 27.56
CA LEU A 248 -6.44 -2.10 27.80
C LEU A 248 -7.46 -1.79 28.91
N ASN A 249 -7.01 -1.13 29.99
CA ASN A 249 -7.87 -0.67 31.07
C ASN A 249 -8.86 0.42 30.62
N PHE A 250 -8.41 1.34 29.75
CA PHE A 250 -9.27 2.37 29.16
C PHE A 250 -10.45 1.78 28.39
N PHE A 251 -10.28 0.61 27.77
CA PHE A 251 -11.33 -0.12 27.07
C PHE A 251 -12.08 -1.15 27.93
N SER A 252 -11.79 -1.25 29.24
CA SER A 252 -12.40 -2.22 30.17
C SER A 252 -12.25 -3.69 29.71
N ILE A 253 -11.12 -4.03 29.07
CA ILE A 253 -10.85 -5.39 28.59
C ILE A 253 -10.13 -6.16 29.71
N PRO A 254 -10.72 -7.24 30.28
CA PRO A 254 -10.08 -8.01 31.34
C PRO A 254 -8.86 -8.77 30.80
N THR A 255 -7.79 -8.82 31.59
CA THR A 255 -6.46 -9.37 31.21
C THR A 255 -6.34 -10.89 31.29
N THR A 256 -7.44 -11.65 31.43
CA THR A 256 -7.38 -13.11 31.59
C THR A 256 -7.35 -13.86 30.26
N SER A 257 -6.44 -14.84 30.18
CA SER A 257 -5.90 -15.50 28.98
C SER A 257 -6.86 -16.38 28.16
N PHE A 258 -8.14 -16.47 28.54
CA PHE A 258 -9.09 -17.42 27.94
C PHE A 258 -10.24 -16.79 27.13
N PHE A 259 -10.31 -15.46 27.02
CA PHE A 259 -11.44 -14.78 26.36
C PHE A 259 -11.26 -14.52 24.85
N ILE A 260 -10.05 -14.67 24.32
CA ILE A 260 -9.72 -14.32 22.93
C ILE A 260 -10.48 -15.16 21.89
N PRO A 261 -10.66 -16.50 22.04
CA PRO A 261 -11.40 -17.32 21.07
C PRO A 261 -12.92 -17.09 21.08
N ALA A 262 -13.50 -16.76 22.24
CA ALA A 262 -14.94 -16.49 22.36
C ALA A 262 -15.31 -15.13 21.77
N LEU A 263 -14.48 -14.10 22.02
CA LEU A 263 -14.62 -12.79 21.39
C LEU A 263 -14.46 -12.88 19.85
N PHE A 264 -13.57 -13.75 19.38
CA PHE A 264 -13.34 -14.06 17.97
C PHE A 264 -14.57 -14.65 17.28
N MET A 265 -15.26 -15.63 17.88
CA MET A 265 -16.49 -16.22 17.30
C MET A 265 -17.65 -15.22 17.24
N VAL A 266 -17.83 -14.41 18.27
CA VAL A 266 -18.89 -13.39 18.31
C VAL A 266 -18.66 -12.30 17.26
N LEU A 267 -17.41 -11.83 17.09
CA LEU A 267 -17.08 -10.80 16.11
C LEU A 267 -17.19 -11.30 14.66
N VAL A 268 -16.77 -12.54 14.37
CA VAL A 268 -16.88 -13.14 13.03
C VAL A 268 -18.35 -13.39 12.68
N TYR A 269 -19.18 -13.82 13.64
CA TYR A 269 -20.60 -14.04 13.44
C TYR A 269 -21.38 -12.74 13.19
N ASP A 270 -21.07 -11.65 13.92
CA ASP A 270 -21.67 -10.33 13.69
C ASP A 270 -21.21 -9.71 12.36
N LEU A 271 -19.94 -9.91 11.96
CA LEU A 271 -19.44 -9.52 10.64
C LEU A 271 -20.09 -10.33 9.50
N TYR A 272 -20.37 -11.61 9.70
CA TYR A 272 -21.03 -12.46 8.71
C TYR A 272 -22.51 -12.07 8.52
N THR A 273 -23.23 -11.84 9.62
CA THR A 273 -24.68 -11.53 9.62
C THR A 273 -25.00 -10.11 9.17
N THR A 274 -24.11 -9.14 9.44
CA THR A 274 -24.32 -7.73 9.05
C THR A 274 -24.12 -7.50 7.53
N PHE A 275 -23.38 -8.36 6.83
CA PHE A 275 -22.85 -8.05 5.50
C PHE A 275 -23.40 -8.90 4.33
N LEU A 276 -24.28 -9.87 4.56
CA LEU A 276 -24.94 -10.63 3.49
C LEU A 276 -26.47 -10.37 3.40
N PRO A 277 -26.92 -9.22 2.87
CA PRO A 277 -28.23 -9.16 2.24
C PRO A 277 -28.11 -9.50 0.75
N ALA A 278 -28.63 -10.68 0.40
CA ALA A 278 -29.11 -11.14 -0.90
C ALA A 278 -28.60 -10.43 -2.17
N GLN A 279 -27.73 -11.13 -2.91
CA GLN A 279 -27.68 -11.01 -4.36
C GLN A 279 -29.08 -11.32 -4.92
N GLU A 280 -29.82 -10.28 -5.30
CA GLU A 280 -30.80 -10.21 -6.40
C GLU A 280 -31.80 -9.08 -6.08
N ARG A 281 -31.46 -7.84 -6.44
CA ARG A 281 -32.49 -6.83 -6.75
C ARG A 281 -32.19 -6.19 -8.08
N LYS A 282 -33.18 -6.32 -8.96
CA LYS A 282 -33.28 -5.66 -10.26
C LYS A 282 -33.19 -4.14 -10.08
N SER A 283 -32.81 -3.48 -11.17
CA SER A 283 -32.49 -2.06 -11.37
C SER A 283 -33.54 -1.05 -10.86
N GLU A 284 -33.75 -0.97 -9.56
CA GLU A 284 -34.42 0.16 -8.94
C GLU A 284 -33.43 1.32 -8.76
N GLU A 285 -33.95 2.51 -9.02
CA GLU A 285 -33.35 3.83 -8.86
C GLU A 285 -32.39 3.87 -7.66
N TYR A 286 -31.09 4.00 -7.96
CA TYR A 286 -30.01 3.76 -7.00
C TYR A 286 -29.96 4.91 -5.97
N LYS A 287 -30.78 4.83 -4.92
CA LYS A 287 -30.66 5.73 -3.76
C LYS A 287 -29.25 5.58 -3.21
N LEU A 288 -28.48 6.68 -3.22
CA LEU A 288 -27.15 6.76 -2.63
C LEU A 288 -27.17 6.06 -1.26
N PRO A 289 -26.27 5.10 -1.00
CA PRO A 289 -26.29 4.36 0.25
C PRO A 289 -26.16 5.36 1.39
N LYS A 290 -27.19 5.45 2.24
CA LYS A 290 -27.13 6.24 3.48
C LYS A 290 -25.84 5.85 4.19
N ALA A 291 -24.93 6.80 4.36
CA ALA A 291 -23.62 6.55 4.95
C ALA A 291 -23.83 5.81 6.28
N SER A 292 -23.47 4.51 6.31
CA SER A 292 -23.63 3.71 7.52
C SER A 292 -22.90 4.46 8.65
N LYS A 293 -23.59 4.74 9.75
CA LYS A 293 -23.04 5.46 10.92
C LYS A 293 -21.84 4.74 11.59
N ALA A 294 -21.37 3.61 11.06
CA ALA A 294 -20.14 2.96 11.45
C ALA A 294 -19.03 4.01 11.54
N SER A 295 -18.69 4.37 12.77
CA SER A 295 -17.78 5.47 13.04
C SER A 295 -16.36 5.04 12.68
N VAL A 296 -15.54 5.97 12.20
CA VAL A 296 -14.09 5.77 11.98
C VAL A 296 -13.42 5.08 13.17
N LYS A 297 -13.92 5.38 14.37
CA LYS A 297 -13.45 4.79 15.63
C LYS A 297 -13.55 3.27 15.60
N TYR A 298 -14.59 2.70 15.00
CA TYR A 298 -14.77 1.26 14.87
C TYR A 298 -13.73 0.64 13.92
N TYR A 299 -13.50 1.23 12.74
CA TYR A 299 -12.48 0.75 11.80
C TYR A 299 -11.07 0.86 12.39
N LEU A 300 -10.79 1.96 13.10
CA LEU A 300 -9.53 2.15 13.80
C LEU A 300 -9.36 1.15 14.95
N LEU A 301 -10.41 0.89 15.73
CA LEU A 301 -10.39 -0.06 16.84
C LEU A 301 -10.10 -1.47 16.33
N ILE A 302 -10.82 -1.96 15.31
CA ILE A 302 -10.54 -3.27 14.70
C ILE A 302 -9.10 -3.31 14.19
N TYR A 303 -8.68 -2.30 13.42
CA TYR A 303 -7.33 -2.26 12.89
C TYR A 303 -6.29 -2.33 14.01
N LEU A 304 -6.41 -1.52 15.06
CA LEU A 304 -5.48 -1.47 16.18
C LEU A 304 -5.45 -2.79 16.96
N VAL A 305 -6.61 -3.30 17.36
CA VAL A 305 -6.73 -4.53 18.14
C VAL A 305 -6.07 -5.69 17.42
N PHE A 306 -6.39 -5.91 16.14
CA PHE A 306 -5.83 -7.03 15.39
C PHE A 306 -4.35 -6.83 15.03
N ASN A 307 -3.90 -5.58 14.85
CA ASN A 307 -2.47 -5.32 14.71
C ASN A 307 -1.69 -5.64 15.99
N ILE A 308 -2.24 -5.30 17.16
CA ILE A 308 -1.64 -5.62 18.46
C ILE A 308 -1.64 -7.13 18.69
N LEU A 309 -2.76 -7.81 18.41
CA LEU A 309 -2.84 -9.27 18.51
C LEU A 309 -1.85 -9.96 17.59
N GLU A 310 -1.69 -9.50 16.35
CA GLU A 310 -0.67 -10.03 15.45
C GLU A 310 0.74 -9.85 16.01
N VAL A 311 1.06 -8.67 16.56
CA VAL A 311 2.35 -8.44 17.23
C VAL A 311 2.53 -9.45 18.36
N LEU A 312 1.55 -9.60 19.25
CA LEU A 312 1.59 -10.53 20.37
C LEU A 312 1.74 -11.99 19.92
N CYS A 313 1.06 -12.41 18.85
CA CYS A 313 1.20 -13.74 18.26
C CYS A 313 2.57 -13.94 17.58
N SER A 314 3.20 -12.86 17.10
CA SER A 314 4.50 -12.91 16.41
C SER A 314 5.70 -12.73 17.33
N LEU A 315 5.49 -12.19 18.54
CA LEU A 315 6.52 -12.19 19.56
C LEU A 315 6.77 -13.67 19.89
N PRO A 316 7.98 -14.20 19.65
CA PRO A 316 8.32 -15.50 20.18
C PRO A 316 8.06 -15.37 21.68
N ILE A 317 7.12 -16.15 22.21
CA ILE A 317 6.86 -16.16 23.65
C ILE A 317 8.20 -16.53 24.27
N ARG A 318 8.89 -15.53 24.79
CA ARG A 318 10.22 -15.59 25.36
C ARG A 318 10.14 -16.26 26.74
N ASN A 319 9.33 -17.30 26.86
CA ASN A 319 9.35 -18.21 28.00
C ASN A 319 10.47 -19.25 27.84
N ASP A 320 11.20 -19.24 26.72
CA ASP A 320 12.34 -20.13 26.49
C ASP A 320 13.62 -19.73 27.22
N GLU A 321 13.69 -18.55 27.86
CA GLU A 321 14.72 -18.34 28.90
C GLU A 321 14.47 -19.23 30.14
N LEU A 322 13.28 -19.83 30.29
CA LEU A 322 12.99 -20.90 31.27
C LEU A 322 13.06 -22.32 30.67
N LEU A 323 13.04 -22.46 29.34
CA LEU A 323 13.01 -23.76 28.62
C LEU A 323 14.36 -24.15 28.01
N LEU A 324 15.36 -23.25 28.01
CA LEU A 324 16.78 -23.56 27.75
C LEU A 324 17.37 -24.62 28.70
N LEU A 325 16.66 -24.96 29.79
CA LEU A 325 17.02 -26.07 30.68
C LEU A 325 16.46 -27.44 30.27
N SER A 326 15.54 -27.51 29.31
CA SER A 326 14.98 -28.80 28.85
C SER A 326 15.12 -28.97 27.35
N PHE A 327 16.33 -29.35 26.92
CA PHE A 327 16.67 -29.82 25.58
C PHE A 327 15.88 -31.09 25.21
N GLN A 328 14.64 -30.93 24.76
CA GLN A 328 13.88 -31.99 24.07
C GLN A 328 13.58 -31.51 22.64
N PRO A 329 14.31 -32.01 21.62
CA PRO A 329 14.28 -31.47 20.24
C PRO A 329 13.02 -31.81 19.42
N ARG A 330 11.85 -32.07 20.02
CA ARG A 330 10.71 -32.69 19.30
C ARG A 330 9.46 -31.84 19.05
N THR A 331 9.29 -30.62 19.56
CA THR A 331 8.00 -29.88 19.37
C THR A 331 8.10 -28.44 18.85
N VAL A 332 9.29 -27.91 18.61
CA VAL A 332 9.47 -26.49 18.20
C VAL A 332 8.77 -26.15 16.87
N GLY A 333 8.53 -27.14 16.00
CA GLY A 333 7.92 -26.92 14.68
C GLY A 333 6.40 -26.66 14.70
N SER A 334 5.64 -27.34 15.57
CA SER A 334 4.17 -27.23 15.57
C SER A 334 3.69 -25.90 16.14
N ASP A 335 4.35 -25.42 17.19
CA ASP A 335 3.95 -24.20 17.89
C ASP A 335 4.23 -22.97 17.02
N PHE A 336 5.40 -22.93 16.37
CA PHE A 336 5.72 -21.88 15.41
C PHE A 336 4.70 -21.78 14.27
N PHE A 337 4.26 -22.92 13.73
CA PHE A 337 3.24 -22.94 12.68
C PHE A 337 1.90 -22.38 13.16
N LEU A 338 1.48 -22.74 14.38
CA LEU A 338 0.24 -22.24 14.98
C LEU A 338 0.29 -20.72 15.18
N TYR A 339 1.39 -20.19 15.73
CA TYR A 339 1.57 -18.75 15.91
C TYR A 339 1.59 -17.99 14.58
N ALA A 340 2.27 -18.53 13.56
CA ALA A 340 2.29 -17.93 12.23
C ALA A 340 0.90 -17.91 11.58
N LEU A 341 0.10 -18.97 11.77
CA LEU A 341 -1.27 -19.04 11.30
C LEU A 341 -2.17 -18.01 12.01
N LEU A 342 -2.07 -17.91 13.34
CA LEU A 342 -2.82 -16.93 14.14
C LEU A 342 -2.46 -15.49 13.76
N ALA A 343 -1.16 -15.19 13.60
CA ALA A 343 -0.70 -13.88 13.14
C ALA A 343 -1.25 -13.55 11.75
N SER A 344 -1.22 -14.52 10.82
CA SER A 344 -1.77 -14.36 9.47
C SER A 344 -3.28 -14.10 9.48
N LEU A 345 -4.04 -14.78 10.35
CA LEU A 345 -5.47 -14.54 10.52
C LEU A 345 -5.75 -13.14 11.09
N CYS A 346 -4.99 -12.72 12.10
CA CYS A 346 -5.10 -11.37 12.66
C CYS A 346 -4.84 -10.29 11.60
N TYR A 347 -3.81 -10.50 10.78
CA TYR A 347 -3.49 -9.62 9.66
C TYR A 347 -4.65 -9.52 8.66
N LEU A 348 -5.22 -10.65 8.24
CA LEU A 348 -6.36 -10.67 7.31
C LEU A 348 -7.54 -9.88 7.87
N ILE A 349 -7.85 -10.01 9.17
CA ILE A 349 -8.94 -9.28 9.81
C ILE A 349 -8.64 -7.78 9.89
N ALA A 350 -7.41 -7.40 10.25
CA ALA A 350 -6.98 -6.00 10.25
C ALA A 350 -7.07 -5.36 8.85
N PHE A 351 -6.97 -6.15 7.79
CA PHE A 351 -7.06 -5.66 6.41
C PHE A 351 -8.52 -5.40 5.95
N ILE A 352 -9.52 -6.04 6.56
CA ILE A 352 -10.94 -5.89 6.18
C ILE A 352 -11.42 -4.42 6.22
N PRO A 353 -11.18 -3.63 7.28
CA PRO A 353 -11.56 -2.21 7.31
C PRO A 353 -11.01 -1.40 6.13
N ILE A 354 -9.77 -1.67 5.72
CA ILE A 354 -9.10 -0.99 4.60
C ILE A 354 -9.82 -1.31 3.29
N LEU A 355 -10.15 -2.58 3.06
CA LEU A 355 -10.92 -3.02 1.90
C LEU A 355 -12.32 -2.39 1.86
N ILE A 356 -13.01 -2.32 3.01
CA ILE A 356 -14.34 -1.68 3.09
C ILE A 356 -14.27 -0.19 2.74
N LEU A 357 -13.27 0.54 3.26
CA LEU A 357 -13.10 1.96 2.96
C LEU A 357 -12.77 2.19 1.48
N LEU A 358 -11.93 1.34 0.89
CA LEU A 358 -11.67 1.33 -0.55
C LEU A 358 -12.96 1.09 -1.34
N ALA A 359 -13.78 0.10 -0.95
CA ALA A 359 -15.05 -0.21 -1.60
C ALA A 359 -15.97 1.01 -1.61
N LYS A 360 -16.08 1.66 -0.45
CA LYS A 360 -16.95 2.83 -0.26
C LYS A 360 -16.52 3.98 -1.15
N VAL A 361 -15.23 4.34 -1.18
CA VAL A 361 -14.75 5.43 -2.05
C VAL A 361 -15.00 5.11 -3.52
N TRP A 362 -14.67 3.90 -3.98
CA TRP A 362 -14.94 3.51 -5.36
C TRP A 362 -16.42 3.52 -5.72
N ASN A 363 -17.30 3.19 -4.76
CA ASN A 363 -18.74 3.21 -4.98
C ASN A 363 -19.26 4.65 -5.19
N PHE A 364 -18.73 5.64 -4.47
CA PHE A 364 -19.02 7.05 -4.72
C PHE A 364 -18.52 7.52 -6.09
N LEU A 365 -17.34 7.06 -6.51
CA LEU A 365 -16.73 7.45 -7.78
C LEU A 365 -17.30 6.72 -9.00
N LYS A 366 -18.25 5.78 -8.83
CA LYS A 366 -18.81 4.96 -9.91
C LYS A 366 -19.51 5.78 -11.00
N THR A 367 -19.89 7.02 -10.69
CA THR A 367 -20.46 7.98 -11.65
C THR A 367 -19.47 8.42 -12.73
N GLU A 368 -18.16 8.28 -12.48
CA GLU A 368 -17.15 8.65 -13.47
C GLU A 368 -17.10 7.65 -14.64
N PRO A 369 -17.08 8.13 -15.90
CA PRO A 369 -16.90 7.26 -17.05
C PRO A 369 -15.54 6.54 -16.96
N ASN A 370 -15.53 5.24 -17.29
CA ASN A 370 -14.37 4.35 -17.22
C ASN A 370 -13.83 4.13 -15.79
N CYS A 371 -14.63 4.39 -14.76
CA CYS A 371 -14.26 4.10 -13.38
C CYS A 371 -14.17 2.58 -13.12
N ILE A 372 -13.19 2.17 -12.33
CA ILE A 372 -13.06 0.77 -11.89
C ILE A 372 -14.24 0.48 -10.96
N SER A 373 -15.01 -0.57 -11.25
CA SER A 373 -16.09 -0.99 -10.35
C SER A 373 -15.53 -1.38 -8.97
N PRO A 374 -16.23 -1.12 -7.86
CA PRO A 374 -15.76 -1.47 -6.51
C PRO A 374 -15.34 -2.94 -6.37
N GLY A 375 -16.13 -3.85 -6.96
CA GLY A 375 -15.84 -5.28 -6.97
C GLY A 375 -14.52 -5.61 -7.67
N LYS A 376 -14.24 -5.03 -8.85
CA LYS A 376 -12.93 -5.19 -9.52
C LYS A 376 -11.79 -4.57 -8.74
N ALA A 377 -12.00 -3.38 -8.14
CA ALA A 377 -10.98 -2.69 -7.38
C ALA A 377 -10.46 -3.56 -6.21
N ILE A 378 -11.37 -4.28 -5.54
CA ILE A 378 -11.05 -5.13 -4.38
C ILE A 378 -10.72 -6.56 -4.79
N GLY A 379 -11.52 -7.18 -5.66
CA GLY A 379 -11.38 -8.60 -6.03
C GLY A 379 -10.00 -8.93 -6.59
N PHE A 380 -9.40 -8.03 -7.36
CA PHE A 380 -8.07 -8.25 -7.93
C PHE A 380 -6.93 -8.11 -6.91
N LEU A 381 -7.18 -7.58 -5.70
CA LEU A 381 -6.20 -7.64 -4.59
C LEU A 381 -6.04 -9.05 -4.02
N PHE A 382 -6.97 -9.97 -4.31
CA PHE A 382 -6.91 -11.35 -3.83
C PHE A 382 -6.22 -12.30 -4.82
N ILE A 383 -5.83 -11.82 -6.01
CA ILE A 383 -5.09 -12.64 -6.99
C ILE A 383 -3.62 -12.68 -6.56
N PRO A 384 -3.06 -13.84 -6.18
CA PRO A 384 -1.67 -13.91 -5.73
C PRO A 384 -0.70 -13.34 -6.77
N ILE A 385 0.34 -12.65 -6.30
CA ILE A 385 1.39 -11.97 -7.11
C ILE A 385 0.85 -10.76 -7.91
N PHE A 386 -0.26 -10.93 -8.64
CA PHE A 386 -0.93 -9.85 -9.36
C PHE A 386 -1.42 -8.75 -8.41
N ASN A 387 -1.77 -9.10 -7.17
CA ASN A 387 -2.17 -8.17 -6.12
C ASN A 387 -1.15 -7.05 -5.89
N ILE A 388 0.15 -7.33 -6.02
CA ILE A 388 1.23 -6.33 -5.86
C ILE A 388 1.11 -5.25 -6.94
N PHE A 389 1.07 -5.67 -8.21
CA PHE A 389 0.89 -4.75 -9.34
C PHE A 389 -0.45 -4.01 -9.23
N TRP A 390 -1.52 -4.76 -8.93
CA TRP A 390 -2.86 -4.22 -8.85
C TRP A 390 -3.02 -3.20 -7.73
N LEU A 391 -2.37 -3.40 -6.57
CA LEU A 391 -2.39 -2.46 -5.46
C LEU A 391 -1.90 -1.08 -5.90
N PHE A 392 -0.77 -1.00 -6.62
CA PHE A 392 -0.28 0.26 -7.16
C PHE A 392 -1.21 0.88 -8.19
N TYR A 393 -1.67 0.07 -9.15
CA TYR A 393 -2.56 0.54 -10.21
C TYR A 393 -3.88 1.09 -9.65
N MET A 394 -4.52 0.34 -8.75
CA MET A 394 -5.78 0.69 -8.12
C MET A 394 -5.64 1.97 -7.30
N LEU A 395 -4.62 2.07 -6.44
CA LEU A 395 -4.40 3.25 -5.62
C LEU A 395 -4.05 4.50 -6.44
N TYR A 396 -3.22 4.35 -7.48
CA TYR A 396 -2.96 5.42 -8.43
C TYR A 396 -4.24 5.87 -9.14
N SER A 397 -5.03 4.92 -9.66
CA SER A 397 -6.27 5.20 -10.36
C SER A 397 -7.28 5.88 -9.44
N LEU A 398 -7.36 5.48 -8.17
CA LEU A 398 -8.23 6.08 -7.17
C LEU A 398 -7.94 7.57 -7.02
N SER A 399 -6.66 7.95 -6.82
CA SER A 399 -6.29 9.37 -6.71
C SER A 399 -6.60 10.16 -7.98
N LYS A 400 -6.40 9.57 -9.16
CA LYS A 400 -6.67 10.22 -10.44
C LYS A 400 -8.16 10.47 -10.62
N THR A 401 -8.99 9.45 -10.40
CA THR A 401 -10.45 9.53 -10.53
C THR A 401 -11.03 10.46 -9.48
N TYR A 402 -10.58 10.37 -8.22
CA TYR A 402 -11.01 11.27 -7.14
C TYR A 402 -10.69 12.73 -7.47
N ASN A 403 -9.46 13.04 -7.89
CA ASN A 403 -9.08 14.41 -8.22
C ASN A 403 -9.81 14.93 -9.46
N LYS A 404 -10.03 14.09 -10.48
CA LYS A 404 -10.85 14.45 -11.66
C LYS A 404 -12.30 14.76 -11.26
N TYR A 405 -12.89 13.93 -10.40
CA TYR A 405 -14.23 14.14 -9.85
C TYR A 405 -14.30 15.47 -9.09
N ARG A 406 -13.37 15.68 -8.15
CA ARG A 406 -13.24 16.94 -7.40
C ARG A 406 -13.15 18.15 -8.32
N ASP A 407 -12.25 18.12 -9.30
CA ASP A 407 -11.99 19.25 -10.19
C ASP A 407 -13.20 19.53 -11.09
N ARG A 408 -13.92 18.49 -11.53
CA ARG A 408 -15.14 18.61 -12.33
C ARG A 408 -16.27 19.34 -11.59
N TYR A 409 -16.46 19.01 -10.31
CA TYR A 409 -17.53 19.59 -9.49
C TYR A 409 -17.05 20.79 -8.65
N SER A 410 -15.83 21.30 -8.91
CA SER A 410 -15.21 22.41 -8.18
C SER A 410 -15.32 22.28 -6.65
N LEU A 411 -15.16 21.06 -6.14
CA LEU A 411 -15.37 20.79 -4.72
C LEU A 411 -14.26 21.42 -3.89
N PRO A 412 -14.59 22.13 -2.79
CA PRO A 412 -13.62 22.75 -1.89
C PRO A 412 -12.96 21.72 -0.96
N ILE A 413 -12.56 20.58 -1.51
CA ILE A 413 -11.98 19.44 -0.79
C ILE A 413 -10.52 19.25 -1.20
N GLN A 414 -9.71 18.76 -0.26
CA GLN A 414 -8.28 18.57 -0.51
C GLN A 414 -8.06 17.54 -1.63
N ALA A 415 -7.05 17.79 -2.48
CA ALA A 415 -6.60 16.81 -3.47
C ALA A 415 -6.15 15.53 -2.75
N MET A 416 -6.54 14.38 -3.28
CA MET A 416 -6.01 13.11 -2.82
C MET A 416 -4.53 13.01 -3.20
N SER A 417 -3.68 12.92 -2.19
CA SER A 417 -2.23 12.86 -2.38
C SER A 417 -1.80 11.51 -2.93
N LYS A 418 -1.21 11.52 -4.13
CA LYS A 418 -0.60 10.32 -4.74
C LYS A 418 0.49 9.72 -3.85
N PHE A 419 1.19 10.56 -3.09
CA PHE A 419 2.29 10.14 -2.22
C PHE A 419 1.81 9.30 -1.04
N ILE A 420 0.71 9.67 -0.39
CA ILE A 420 0.13 8.89 0.73
C ILE A 420 -0.26 7.49 0.25
N LEU A 421 -0.94 7.41 -0.89
CA LEU A 421 -1.37 6.14 -1.44
C LEU A 421 -0.20 5.26 -1.91
N PHE A 422 0.82 5.85 -2.54
CA PHE A 422 2.01 5.12 -2.96
C PHE A 422 2.83 4.63 -1.76
N SER A 423 2.90 5.44 -0.69
CA SER A 423 3.56 5.07 0.55
C SER A 423 2.85 3.87 1.20
N PHE A 424 1.52 3.88 1.23
CA PHE A 424 0.72 2.74 1.70
C PHE A 424 0.96 1.47 0.85
N ALA A 425 1.04 1.60 -0.47
CA ALA A 425 1.31 0.48 -1.38
C ALA A 425 2.69 -0.15 -1.14
N LEU A 426 3.74 0.68 -1.13
CA LEU A 426 5.11 0.24 -0.84
C LEU A 426 5.19 -0.45 0.52
N TRP A 427 4.56 0.15 1.52
CA TRP A 427 4.58 -0.36 2.87
C TRP A 427 3.83 -1.71 2.99
N SER A 428 2.70 -1.87 2.30
CA SER A 428 1.98 -3.16 2.23
C SER A 428 2.84 -4.28 1.63
N ILE A 429 3.68 -3.96 0.64
CA ILE A 429 4.58 -4.93 -0.02
C ILE A 429 5.80 -5.22 0.85
N SER A 430 6.33 -4.22 1.54
CA SER A 430 7.46 -4.37 2.47
C SER A 430 7.18 -5.47 3.49
N MET A 431 5.93 -5.59 3.92
CA MET A 431 5.47 -6.61 4.85
C MET A 431 5.41 -8.03 4.30
N MET A 432 5.33 -8.19 2.98
CA MET A 432 5.42 -9.52 2.37
C MET A 432 6.86 -10.05 2.36
N ILE A 433 7.86 -9.17 2.54
CA ILE A 433 9.28 -9.48 2.29
C ILE A 433 10.11 -9.46 3.58
N ALA A 434 9.86 -8.52 4.49
CA ALA A 434 10.69 -8.30 5.68
C ALA A 434 10.12 -8.93 6.95
N SER A 435 11.00 -9.26 7.91
CA SER A 435 10.59 -9.75 9.23
C SER A 435 9.59 -8.78 9.87
N PRO A 436 8.37 -9.22 10.22
CA PRO A 436 7.27 -8.36 10.65
C PRO A 436 7.63 -7.41 11.81
N ALA A 437 8.52 -7.85 12.70
CA ALA A 437 8.81 -7.21 13.97
C ALA A 437 9.31 -5.75 13.86
N VAL A 438 10.23 -5.46 12.92
CA VAL A 438 10.86 -4.13 12.80
C VAL A 438 9.88 -3.09 12.26
N PHE A 439 8.93 -3.54 11.43
CA PHE A 439 8.07 -2.63 10.67
C PHE A 439 6.68 -2.44 11.29
N TYR A 440 6.35 -3.11 12.41
CA TYR A 440 5.03 -3.02 13.05
C TYR A 440 4.63 -1.62 13.54
N PRO A 441 5.48 -0.81 14.19
CA PRO A 441 5.05 0.53 14.60
C PRO A 441 4.75 1.40 13.38
N ILE A 442 5.62 1.30 12.37
CA ILE A 442 5.48 2.00 11.10
C ILE A 442 4.17 1.58 10.41
N ARG A 443 3.83 0.29 10.45
CA ARG A 443 2.55 -0.24 9.98
C ARG A 443 1.36 0.41 10.63
N ILE A 444 1.36 0.42 11.95
CA ILE A 444 0.23 0.91 12.72
C ILE A 444 0.00 2.38 12.35
N VAL A 445 1.07 3.18 12.28
CA VAL A 445 1.02 4.59 11.88
C VAL A 445 0.48 4.76 10.45
N PHE A 446 0.99 4.02 9.47
CA PHE A 446 0.56 4.16 8.07
C PHE A 446 -0.88 3.68 7.85
N GLY A 447 -1.29 2.58 8.49
CA GLY A 447 -2.67 2.10 8.39
C GLY A 447 -3.67 3.02 9.06
N ILE A 448 -3.36 3.59 10.23
CA ILE A 448 -4.17 4.64 10.85
C ILE A 448 -4.27 5.84 9.92
N SER A 449 -3.13 6.30 9.38
CA SER A 449 -3.08 7.45 8.47
C SER A 449 -3.94 7.20 7.22
N PHE A 450 -3.88 5.99 6.66
CA PHE A 450 -4.68 5.58 5.51
C PHE A 450 -6.18 5.55 5.85
N ILE A 451 -6.57 4.92 6.97
CA ILE A 451 -7.96 4.83 7.41
C ILE A 451 -8.56 6.23 7.62
N VAL A 452 -7.83 7.12 8.30
CA VAL A 452 -8.25 8.51 8.53
C VAL A 452 -8.39 9.26 7.21
N HIS A 453 -7.40 9.15 6.32
CA HIS A 453 -7.43 9.81 5.01
C HIS A 453 -8.62 9.34 4.17
N MET A 454 -8.81 8.03 4.03
CA MET A 454 -9.90 7.44 3.26
C MET A 454 -11.26 7.81 3.84
N ASN A 455 -11.40 7.79 5.16
CA ASN A 455 -12.63 8.22 5.79
C ASN A 455 -12.94 9.71 5.51
N ASN A 456 -11.93 10.59 5.58
CA ASN A 456 -12.13 12.01 5.28
C ASN A 456 -12.58 12.20 3.83
N CYS A 457 -12.00 11.45 2.89
CA CYS A 457 -12.47 11.43 1.50
C CYS A 457 -13.94 10.97 1.39
N ILE A 458 -14.34 9.90 2.10
CA ILE A 458 -15.74 9.43 2.11
C ILE A 458 -16.68 10.51 2.65
N LYS A 459 -16.32 11.17 3.76
CA LYS A 459 -17.13 12.24 4.35
C LYS A 459 -17.32 13.39 3.36
N SER A 460 -16.22 13.86 2.76
CA SER A 460 -16.24 14.90 1.73
C SER A 460 -17.13 14.55 0.54
N LEU A 461 -17.03 13.32 0.02
CA LEU A 461 -17.87 12.86 -1.09
C LEU A 461 -19.34 12.75 -0.68
N SER A 462 -19.64 12.27 0.53
CA SER A 462 -21.01 12.13 1.02
C SER A 462 -21.71 13.47 1.24
N LEU A 463 -21.00 14.50 1.71
CA LEU A 463 -21.55 15.83 1.89
C LEU A 463 -21.97 16.44 0.54
N HIS A 464 -21.14 16.26 -0.49
CA HIS A 464 -21.49 16.71 -1.83
C HIS A 464 -22.66 15.92 -2.42
N ALA A 465 -22.66 14.60 -2.26
CA ALA A 465 -23.74 13.75 -2.76
C ALA A 465 -25.10 14.13 -2.14
N ASN A 466 -25.13 14.49 -0.85
CA ASN A 466 -26.34 14.96 -0.18
C ASN A 466 -26.76 16.37 -0.60
N ALA A 467 -25.84 17.21 -1.10
CA ALA A 467 -26.16 18.55 -1.58
C ALA A 467 -26.75 18.56 -3.00
N LEU A 468 -26.61 17.45 -3.74
CA LEU A 468 -27.21 17.24 -5.06
C LEU A 468 -28.62 16.61 -4.98
N GLN A 469 -29.01 16.09 -3.81
CA GLN A 469 -30.34 15.55 -3.54
C GLN A 469 -31.22 16.61 -2.90
#